data_AF-A0A7W7WBT4-F1
#
_entry.id   AF-A0A7W7WBT4-F1
#
_cell.length_a   1.000
_cell.length_b   1.000
_cell.length_c   1.000
_cell.angle_alpha   90.00
_cell.angle_beta   90.00
_cell.angle_gamma   90.00
#
_symmetry.space_group_name_H-M   'P 1'
#
loop_
_entity.id
_entity.type
_entity.pdbx_description
1 polymer ?
#
loop_
_entity_poly.entity_id
_entity_poly.type
_entity_poly.pdbx_seq_one_letter_code
_entity_poly.pdbx_strand_id
1 'polypeptide(L)'
;MRGQTTRVHGYHERSVADVPVDARRVLVVVRVRRLVCPTRGCRQTFREQLPGVLERYQRRTSRLTCQIGAVVRELAGRAGTRALSVLAMRLSRHTALRILLRLPLPQPPVPRVLGVDDFAFHRAAWPGSCSPGPAI
;
A
#
# COMPACT_ATOMS: atom_id res chain seq x y z
N MET A 1 -12.10 1.16 20.47
CA MET A 1 -11.63 0.66 21.79
C MET A 1 -10.57 -0.41 21.58
N ARG A 2 -9.31 -0.13 21.95
CA ARG A 2 -8.24 -1.15 21.97
C ARG A 2 -8.41 -1.95 23.26
N GLY A 3 -9.11 -3.08 23.21
CA GLY A 3 -9.16 -4.02 24.34
C GLY A 3 -7.78 -4.64 24.52
N GLN A 4 -7.01 -4.17 25.50
CA GLN A 4 -5.74 -4.79 25.89
C GLN A 4 -6.09 -6.06 26.67
N THR A 5 -5.91 -7.22 26.05
CA THR A 5 -6.09 -8.53 26.65
C THR A 5 -4.83 -9.35 26.43
N THR A 6 -4.33 -9.98 27.48
CA THR A 6 -3.17 -10.87 27.44
C THR A 6 -3.58 -12.34 27.26
N ARG A 7 -4.90 -12.64 27.28
CA ARG A 7 -5.40 -14.01 27.17
C ARG A 7 -5.21 -14.54 25.75
N VAL A 8 -4.33 -15.52 25.61
CA VAL A 8 -4.02 -16.19 24.34
C VAL A 8 -5.03 -17.31 24.10
N HIS A 9 -5.69 -17.28 22.94
CA HIS A 9 -6.53 -18.36 22.44
C HIS A 9 -5.74 -19.33 21.54
N GLY A 10 -4.69 -18.84 20.88
CA GLY A 10 -3.80 -19.66 20.09
C GLY A 10 -2.75 -18.84 19.35
N TYR A 11 -2.08 -19.46 18.40
CA TYR A 11 -1.09 -18.81 17.55
C TYR A 11 -1.50 -18.90 16.09
N HIS A 12 -1.04 -17.95 15.28
CA HIS A 12 -1.24 -17.97 13.85
C HIS A 12 0.04 -17.53 13.15
N GLU A 13 0.43 -18.28 12.12
CA GLU A 13 1.55 -17.92 11.28
C GLU A 13 1.12 -17.00 10.16
N ARG A 14 1.95 -16.00 9.87
CA ARG A 14 1.76 -15.12 8.70
C ARG A 14 3.10 -14.95 7.99
N SER A 15 3.08 -15.17 6.69
CA SER A 15 4.19 -14.84 5.81
C SER A 15 3.95 -13.48 5.17
N VAL A 16 4.92 -12.59 5.28
CA VAL A 16 4.89 -11.29 4.60
C VAL A 16 6.11 -11.08 3.74
N ALA A 17 5.93 -10.36 2.64
CA ALA A 17 7.06 -9.93 1.82
C ALA A 17 7.83 -8.81 2.51
N ASP A 18 9.14 -8.85 2.34
CA ASP A 18 10.05 -7.90 2.95
C ASP A 18 11.04 -7.33 1.92
N VAL A 19 11.86 -6.38 2.36
CA VAL A 19 12.89 -5.75 1.54
C VAL A 19 13.81 -6.84 0.98
N PRO A 20 14.03 -6.88 -0.34
CA PRO A 20 14.88 -7.87 -0.95
C PRO A 20 16.34 -7.69 -0.52
N VAL A 21 17.06 -8.81 -0.47
CA VAL A 21 18.48 -8.87 -0.14
C VAL A 21 19.18 -9.52 -1.32
N ASP A 22 20.25 -8.92 -1.81
CA ASP A 22 21.02 -9.45 -2.96
C ASP A 22 20.13 -9.76 -4.19
N ALA A 23 19.24 -8.83 -4.52
CA ALA A 23 18.22 -8.98 -5.58
C ALA A 23 17.29 -10.22 -5.43
N ARG A 24 17.26 -10.85 -4.25
CA ARG A 24 16.39 -11.98 -3.92
C ARG A 24 15.24 -11.52 -3.05
N ARG A 25 14.07 -12.08 -3.31
CA ARG A 25 12.87 -11.82 -2.51
C ARG A 25 13.04 -12.44 -1.13
N VAL A 26 12.70 -11.66 -0.11
CA VAL A 26 12.68 -12.10 1.28
C VAL A 26 11.24 -12.25 1.75
N LEU A 27 10.96 -13.36 2.42
CA LEU A 27 9.71 -13.61 3.13
C LEU A 27 10.02 -13.71 4.62
N VAL A 28 9.32 -12.90 5.42
CA VAL A 28 9.36 -12.99 6.87
C VAL A 28 8.17 -13.80 7.33
N VAL A 29 8.41 -14.93 7.99
CA VAL A 29 7.39 -15.74 8.64
C VAL A 29 7.35 -15.36 10.10
N VAL A 30 6.21 -14.85 10.55
CA VAL A 30 5.98 -14.53 11.96
C VAL A 30 4.96 -15.48 12.56
N ARG A 31 5.13 -15.78 13.84
CA ARG A 31 4.11 -16.44 14.65
C ARG A 31 3.53 -15.41 15.61
N VAL A 32 2.28 -15.00 15.37
CA VAL A 32 1.60 -13.96 16.16
C VAL A 32 0.55 -14.56 17.09
N ARG A 33 0.33 -13.95 18.24
CA ARG A 33 -0.71 -14.40 19.18
C ARG A 33 -2.09 -14.07 18.63
N ARG A 34 -3.00 -15.05 18.69
CA ARG A 34 -4.44 -14.86 18.58
C ARG A 34 -4.98 -14.69 20.00
N LEU A 35 -5.37 -13.47 20.33
CA LEU A 35 -5.91 -13.07 21.63
C LEU A 35 -7.43 -13.25 21.64
N VAL A 36 -8.02 -13.40 22.83
CA VAL A 36 -9.48 -13.49 23.01
C VAL A 36 -9.97 -12.42 23.98
N CYS A 37 -11.18 -11.91 23.73
CA CYS A 37 -11.85 -10.98 24.62
C CYS A 37 -12.00 -11.60 26.03
N PRO A 38 -11.60 -10.92 27.11
CA PRO A 38 -11.71 -11.47 28.47
C PRO A 38 -13.15 -11.41 29.01
N THR A 39 -14.02 -10.61 28.40
CA THR A 39 -15.42 -10.43 28.82
C THR A 39 -16.20 -11.74 28.69
N ARG A 40 -16.84 -12.17 29.79
CA ARG A 40 -17.71 -13.36 29.80
C ARG A 40 -18.81 -13.23 28.74
N GLY A 41 -19.01 -14.29 27.96
CA GLY A 41 -19.97 -14.30 26.84
C GLY A 41 -19.45 -13.73 25.52
N CYS A 42 -18.32 -12.99 25.51
CA CYS A 42 -17.73 -12.48 24.27
C CYS A 42 -16.78 -13.51 23.64
N ARG A 43 -17.07 -13.94 22.40
CA ARG A 43 -16.25 -14.90 21.64
C ARG A 43 -15.34 -14.24 20.59
N GLN A 44 -15.14 -12.92 20.69
CA GLN A 44 -14.30 -12.19 19.73
C GLN A 44 -12.82 -12.54 19.92
N THR A 45 -12.11 -12.72 18.80
CA THR A 45 -10.67 -12.92 18.78
C THR A 45 -9.98 -11.79 18.03
N PHE A 46 -8.79 -11.44 18.50
CA PHE A 46 -7.95 -10.39 17.94
C PHE A 46 -6.60 -10.99 17.59
N ARG A 47 -5.91 -10.42 16.61
CA ARG A 47 -4.53 -10.78 16.31
C ARG A 47 -3.63 -9.71 16.87
N GLU A 48 -2.60 -10.14 17.57
CA GLU A 48 -1.50 -9.28 17.98
C GLU A 48 -0.98 -8.50 16.76
N GLN A 49 -0.87 -7.18 16.94
CA GLN A 49 -0.20 -6.30 15.99
C GLN A 49 1.27 -6.25 16.39
N LEU A 50 2.18 -6.29 15.42
CA LEU A 50 3.60 -6.06 15.66
C LEU A 50 3.90 -4.67 15.08
N PRO A 51 3.82 -3.59 15.88
CA PRO A 51 4.02 -2.23 15.37
C PRO A 51 5.35 -2.13 14.64
N GLY A 52 5.37 -1.46 13.49
CA GLY A 52 6.56 -1.31 12.68
C GLY A 52 6.97 -2.55 11.88
N VAL A 53 6.43 -3.75 12.15
CA VAL A 53 6.69 -4.95 11.34
C VAL A 53 5.44 -5.34 10.55
N LEU A 54 4.29 -5.46 11.23
CA LEU A 54 3.03 -5.95 10.69
C LEU A 54 1.84 -5.15 11.20
N GLU A 55 1.23 -4.41 10.29
CA GLU A 55 -0.08 -3.81 10.50
C GLU A 55 -1.20 -4.76 10.01
N ARG A 56 -2.41 -4.51 10.51
CA ARG A 56 -3.58 -5.34 10.22
C ARG A 56 -3.81 -5.45 8.71
N TYR A 57 -4.05 -6.68 8.24
CA TYR A 57 -4.25 -7.04 6.83
C TYR A 57 -3.09 -6.79 5.87
N GLN A 58 -1.95 -6.25 6.34
CA GLN A 58 -0.80 -6.09 5.46
C GLN A 58 -0.17 -7.43 5.08
N ARG A 59 0.32 -7.50 3.85
CA ARG A 59 1.07 -8.63 3.26
C ARG A 59 2.54 -8.28 3.02
N ARG A 60 2.96 -7.08 3.43
CA ARG A 60 4.29 -6.51 3.28
C ARG A 60 4.70 -5.90 4.61
N THR A 61 5.99 -5.91 4.90
CA THR A 61 6.54 -5.13 6.02
C THR A 61 6.32 -3.63 5.80
N SER A 62 6.29 -2.87 6.89
CA SER A 62 6.18 -1.40 6.85
C SER A 62 7.33 -0.79 6.03
N ARG A 63 8.56 -1.29 6.23
CA ARG A 63 9.77 -0.86 5.53
C ARG A 63 9.71 -1.11 4.03
N LEU A 64 9.24 -2.28 3.59
CA LEU A 64 9.03 -2.57 2.17
C LEU A 64 7.98 -1.61 1.57
N THR A 65 6.90 -1.35 2.30
CA THR A 65 5.85 -0.42 1.85
C THR A 65 6.38 1.01 1.73
N CYS A 66 7.24 1.44 2.66
CA CYS A 66 7.88 2.76 2.63
C CYS A 66 8.81 2.91 1.40
N GLN A 67 9.68 1.93 1.14
CA GLN A 67 10.58 1.95 -0.03
C GLN A 67 9.80 1.96 -1.36
N ILE A 68 8.75 1.13 -1.47
CA ILE A 68 7.86 1.17 -2.63
C ILE A 68 7.22 2.55 -2.77
N GLY A 69 6.76 3.15 -1.66
CA GLY A 69 6.17 4.48 -1.65
C GLY A 69 7.12 5.55 -2.21
N ALA A 70 8.40 5.52 -1.82
CA ALA A 70 9.42 6.43 -2.34
C ALA A 70 9.58 6.28 -3.86
N VAL A 71 9.74 5.05 -4.37
CA VAL A 71 9.93 4.84 -5.82
C VAL A 71 8.71 5.26 -6.63
N VAL A 72 7.50 4.95 -6.17
CA VAL A 72 6.28 5.27 -6.94
C VAL A 72 5.96 6.78 -6.87
N ARG A 73 6.37 7.47 -5.80
CA ARG A 73 6.29 8.94 -5.73
C ARG A 73 7.07 9.59 -6.88
N GLU A 74 8.28 9.11 -7.15
CA GLU A 74 9.14 9.68 -8.19
C GLU A 74 8.76 9.21 -9.61
N LEU A 75 8.45 7.92 -9.79
CA LEU A 75 8.34 7.29 -11.12
C LEU A 75 6.91 6.89 -11.52
N ALA A 76 5.88 7.56 -11.01
CA ALA A 76 4.45 7.26 -11.14
C ALA A 76 4.02 6.26 -12.24
N GLY A 77 3.15 5.30 -11.89
CA GLY A 77 2.55 4.38 -12.86
C GLY A 77 3.48 3.25 -13.32
N ARG A 78 3.66 3.09 -14.65
CA ARG A 78 4.38 1.92 -15.22
C ARG A 78 5.90 1.99 -15.00
N ALA A 79 6.49 3.18 -15.04
CA ALA A 79 7.93 3.35 -14.81
C ALA A 79 8.32 2.86 -13.41
N GLY A 80 7.56 3.25 -12.37
CA GLY A 80 7.74 2.77 -11.01
C GLY A 80 7.63 1.24 -10.89
N THR A 81 6.67 0.61 -11.57
CA THR A 81 6.58 -0.87 -11.57
C THR A 81 7.78 -1.57 -12.21
N ARG A 82 8.37 -0.98 -13.26
CA ARG A 82 9.56 -1.52 -13.92
C ARG A 82 10.78 -1.37 -13.01
N ALA A 83 10.99 -0.18 -12.45
CA ALA A 83 12.08 0.08 -11.51
C ALA A 83 12.02 -0.85 -10.28
N LEU A 84 10.84 -0.99 -9.68
CA LEU A 84 10.64 -1.90 -8.55
C LEU A 84 10.88 -3.37 -8.92
N SER A 85 10.59 -3.77 -10.16
CA SER A 85 10.86 -5.13 -10.64
C SER A 85 12.37 -5.42 -10.75
N VAL A 86 13.18 -4.44 -11.15
CA VAL A 86 14.65 -4.53 -11.15
C VAL A 86 15.17 -4.69 -9.72
N LEU A 87 14.56 -3.98 -8.77
CA LEU A 87 14.85 -4.09 -7.34
C LEU A 87 14.24 -5.33 -6.67
N ALA A 88 13.81 -6.35 -7.42
CA ALA A 88 13.13 -7.56 -6.92
C ALA A 88 11.82 -7.35 -6.13
N MET A 89 11.30 -6.12 -6.08
CA MET A 89 10.03 -5.73 -5.46
C MET A 89 8.90 -5.78 -6.48
N ARG A 90 8.41 -6.96 -6.87
CA ARG A 90 7.35 -7.03 -7.90
C ARG A 90 5.96 -6.64 -7.34
N LEU A 91 5.30 -5.71 -8.03
CA LEU A 91 3.91 -5.33 -7.79
C LEU A 91 3.21 -4.94 -9.09
N SER A 92 1.87 -5.07 -9.10
CA SER A 92 1.06 -4.60 -10.23
C SER A 92 1.01 -3.07 -10.29
N ARG A 93 0.76 -2.51 -11.48
CA ARG A 93 0.48 -1.08 -11.67
C ARG A 93 -0.62 -0.57 -10.74
N HIS A 94 -1.71 -1.33 -10.60
CA HIS A 94 -2.81 -0.96 -9.71
C HIS A 94 -2.41 -0.93 -8.24
N THR A 95 -1.47 -1.78 -7.82
CA THR A 95 -0.92 -1.75 -6.46
C THR A 95 -0.02 -0.54 -6.27
N ALA A 96 0.82 -0.20 -7.26
CA ALA A 96 1.68 0.98 -7.21
C ALA A 96 0.84 2.25 -7.07
N LEU A 97 -0.18 2.42 -7.92
CA LEU A 97 -1.10 3.56 -7.87
C LEU A 97 -1.84 3.65 -6.53
N ARG A 98 -2.30 2.51 -5.98
CA ARG A 98 -2.94 2.49 -4.66
C ARG A 98 -2.01 2.91 -3.54
N ILE A 99 -0.71 2.61 -3.64
CA ILE A 99 0.28 3.06 -2.65
C ILE A 99 0.52 4.56 -2.80
N LEU A 100 0.72 5.03 -4.04
CA LEU A 100 0.91 6.45 -4.35
C LEU A 100 -0.22 7.32 -3.81
N LEU A 101 -1.48 6.94 -4.09
CA LEU A 101 -2.68 7.66 -3.64
C LEU A 101 -2.88 7.65 -2.11
N ARG A 102 -2.15 6.79 -1.39
CA ARG A 102 -2.19 6.71 0.08
C ARG A 102 -1.02 7.44 0.74
N LEU A 103 -0.08 7.97 -0.02
CA LEU A 103 1.01 8.75 0.56
C LEU A 103 0.44 10.04 1.16
N PRO A 104 0.92 10.46 2.34
CA PRO A 104 0.51 11.73 2.90
C PRO A 104 0.94 12.85 1.96
N LEU A 105 0.01 13.74 1.66
CA LEU A 105 0.34 14.97 0.96
C LEU A 105 1.02 15.93 1.95
N PRO A 106 2.08 16.63 1.54
CA PRO A 106 2.58 17.75 2.34
C PRO A 106 1.44 18.75 2.53
N GLN A 107 1.38 19.42 3.68
CA GLN A 107 0.47 20.54 3.89
C GLN A 107 1.16 21.80 3.39
N PRO A 108 0.84 22.30 2.18
CA PRO A 108 1.42 23.55 1.72
C PRO A 108 0.89 24.70 2.59
N PRO A 109 1.69 25.75 2.84
CA PRO A 109 1.16 26.97 3.41
C PRO A 109 0.10 27.56 2.47
N VAL A 110 -0.92 28.21 3.05
CA VAL A 110 -1.96 28.86 2.24
C VAL A 110 -1.33 30.02 1.47
N PRO A 111 -1.36 30.01 0.13
CA PRO A 111 -0.76 31.07 -0.66
C PRO A 111 -1.58 32.36 -0.55
N ARG A 112 -0.92 33.52 -0.58
CA ARG A 112 -1.59 34.83 -0.59
C ARG A 112 -2.33 35.10 -1.92
N VAL A 113 -1.83 34.56 -3.02
CA VAL A 113 -2.41 34.67 -4.37
C VAL A 113 -2.43 33.27 -4.96
N LEU A 114 -3.59 32.85 -5.46
CA LEU A 114 -3.78 31.55 -6.12
C LEU A 114 -3.80 31.76 -7.64
N GLY A 115 -2.81 31.23 -8.34
CA GLY A 115 -2.85 31.09 -9.79
C GLY A 115 -3.67 29.86 -10.17
N VAL A 116 -4.57 30.00 -11.14
CA VAL A 116 -5.31 28.89 -11.75
C VAL A 116 -4.73 28.68 -13.13
N ASP A 117 -4.40 27.43 -13.45
CA ASP A 117 -3.81 27.05 -14.72
C ASP A 117 -4.60 25.86 -15.29
N ASP A 118 -4.85 25.88 -16.59
CA ASP A 118 -5.66 24.87 -17.26
C ASP A 118 -4.75 23.91 -18.04
N PHE A 119 -4.75 22.65 -17.64
CA PHE A 119 -4.01 21.59 -18.32
C PHE A 119 -4.96 20.60 -18.99
N ALA A 120 -4.72 20.34 -20.28
CA ALA A 120 -5.44 19.32 -21.02
C ALA A 120 -4.60 18.04 -21.11
N PHE A 121 -5.09 16.96 -20.50
CA PHE A 121 -4.51 15.63 -20.71
C PHE A 121 -5.11 14.99 -21.96
N HIS A 122 -4.26 14.51 -22.86
CA HIS A 122 -4.70 13.63 -23.93
C HIS A 122 -5.12 12.28 -23.33
N ARG A 123 -6.43 12.01 -23.28
CA ARG A 123 -6.95 10.70 -22.90
C ARG A 123 -6.59 9.71 -24.01
N ALA A 124 -5.94 8.60 -23.65
CA ALA A 124 -5.76 7.52 -24.59
C ALA A 124 -7.14 7.02 -25.06
N ALA A 125 -7.40 7.11 -26.36
CA ALA A 125 -8.59 6.55 -26.97
C ALA A 125 -8.64 5.04 -26.69
N TRP A 126 -9.81 4.56 -26.29
CA TRP A 126 -10.04 3.13 -26.21
C TRP A 126 -10.05 2.59 -27.65
N PRO A 127 -9.35 1.48 -27.98
CA PRO A 127 -9.48 0.88 -29.30
C PRO A 127 -10.92 0.42 -29.48
N GLY A 128 -11.73 1.25 -30.16
CA GLY A 128 -13.17 1.04 -30.36
C GLY A 128 -14.06 2.29 -30.25
N SER A 129 -13.57 3.44 -29.76
CA SER A 129 -14.38 4.68 -29.81
C SER A 129 -14.15 5.42 -31.12
N CYS A 130 -15.01 5.18 -32.12
CA CYS A 130 -15.17 6.10 -33.24
C CYS A 130 -15.70 7.43 -32.71
N SER A 131 -14.93 8.50 -32.85
CA SER A 131 -15.45 9.86 -32.80
C SER A 131 -16.27 10.10 -34.07
N PRO A 132 -17.52 10.57 -34.02
CA PRO A 132 -18.16 11.12 -35.21
C PRO A 132 -17.39 12.40 -35.59
N GLY A 133 -16.84 12.44 -36.80
CA GLY A 133 -16.25 13.65 -37.35
C GLY A 133 -17.28 14.78 -37.44
N PRO A 134 -16.85 16.05 -37.49
CA PRO A 134 -17.79 17.16 -37.60
C PRO A 134 -18.50 17.08 -38.95
N ALA A 135 -19.83 17.11 -38.92
CA ALA A 135 -20.63 17.37 -40.11
C ALA A 135 -20.35 18.82 -40.55
N ILE A 136 -19.82 18.95 -41.77
CA ILE A 136 -19.85 20.20 -42.54
C ILE A 136 -20.97 20.03 -43.56
#